data_AF-A0A6V7JTR9-F1
#
_entry.id   AF-A0A6V7JTR9-F1
#
_cell.length_a   1.000
_cell.length_b   1.000
_cell.length_c   1.000
_cell.angle_alpha   90.00
_cell.angle_beta   90.00
_cell.angle_gamma   90.00
#
_symmetry.space_group_name_H-M   'P 1'
#
loop_
_entity.id
_entity.type
_entity.pdbx_description
1 polymer ?
#
loop_
_entity_poly.entity_id
_entity_poly.type
_entity_poly.pdbx_seq_one_letter_code
_entity_poly.pdbx_strand_id
1 'polypeptide(L)' 'FEHTLGHLKPQTSPEIQESAAKALIERIIGDNAQWFVISINPKLGPTGKDTFK' A
#
# COMPACT_ATOMS: atom_id res chain seq x y z
N PHE A 1 -12.78 0.18 -18.82
CA PHE A 1 -12.27 0.27 -17.44
C PHE A 1 -11.49 1.54 -17.15
N GLU A 2 -11.03 2.30 -18.16
CA GLU A 2 -10.11 3.44 -17.95
C GLU A 2 -10.69 4.72 -17.33
N HIS A 3 -12.01 4.84 -17.11
CA HIS A 3 -12.59 6.11 -16.64
C HIS A 3 -13.57 6.02 -15.46
N THR A 4 -13.94 4.83 -15.01
CA THR A 4 -15.02 4.69 -14.02
C THR A 4 -14.55 4.54 -12.58
N LEU A 5 -13.27 4.23 -12.34
CA LEU A 5 -12.73 3.99 -10.99
C LEU A 5 -11.47 4.80 -10.67
N GLY A 6 -11.14 5.82 -11.49
CA GLY A 6 -9.97 6.68 -11.22
C GLY A 6 -10.04 7.41 -9.88
N HIS A 7 -11.25 7.67 -9.38
CA HIS A 7 -11.52 8.25 -8.07
C HIS A 7 -11.27 7.28 -6.90
N LEU A 8 -11.19 5.96 -7.16
CA LEU A 8 -10.86 4.96 -6.15
C LEU A 8 -9.36 4.78 -5.96
N LYS A 9 -8.53 5.45 -6.78
CA LYS A 9 -7.08 5.44 -6.55
C LYS A 9 -6.77 6.18 -5.24
N PRO A 10 -5.91 5.61 -4.38
CA PRO A 10 -5.42 6.31 -3.21
C PRO A 10 -4.88 7.69 -3.60
N GLN A 11 -5.50 8.75 -3.09
CA GLN A 11 -5.06 10.13 -3.30
C GLN A 11 -3.93 10.53 -2.34
N THR A 12 -3.58 9.64 -1.41
CA THR A 12 -2.56 9.86 -0.39
C THR A 12 -1.19 9.50 -0.92
N SER A 13 -0.16 10.20 -0.43
CA SER A 13 1.20 9.94 -0.87
C SER A 13 1.66 8.52 -0.49
N PRO A 14 2.64 7.94 -1.22
CA PRO A 14 3.20 6.62 -0.90
C PRO A 14 3.65 6.49 0.55
N GLU A 15 4.22 7.54 1.12
CA GLU A 15 4.73 7.57 2.50
C GLU A 15 3.60 7.45 3.54
N ILE A 16 2.45 8.10 3.28
CA ILE A 16 1.28 8.01 4.16
C ILE A 16 0.70 6.59 4.10
N GLN A 17 0.63 5.99 2.91
CA GLN A 17 0.15 4.62 2.72
C GLN A 17 1.06 3.59 3.41
N GLU A 18 2.39 3.79 3.31
CA GLU A 18 3.37 2.93 3.96
C GLU A 18 3.21 2.96 5.49
N SER A 19 3.07 4.16 6.05
CA SER A 19 2.85 4.35 7.49
C SER A 19 1.54 3.70 7.95
N ALA A 20 0.46 3.85 7.18
CA ALA A 20 -0.82 3.21 7.46
C ALA A 20 -0.73 1.67 7.41
N ALA A 21 -0.03 1.12 6.42
CA ALA A 21 0.20 -0.31 6.32
C ALA A 21 1.02 -0.83 7.50
N LYS A 22 2.07 -0.11 7.90
CA LYS A 22 2.90 -0.46 9.08
C LYS A 22 2.05 -0.51 10.36
N ALA A 23 1.27 0.53 10.63
CA ALA A 23 0.39 0.58 11.79
C ALA A 23 -0.67 -0.54 11.78
N LEU A 24 -1.17 -0.92 10.61
CA LEU A 24 -2.07 -2.05 10.46
C LEU A 24 -1.40 -3.38 10.83
N ILE A 25 -0.18 -3.62 10.34
CA ILE A 25 0.57 -4.85 10.65
C ILE A 25 0.85 -4.92 12.16
N GLU A 26 1.34 -3.83 12.75
CA GLU A 26 1.58 -3.72 14.21
C GLU A 26 0.32 -4.09 15.01
N ARG A 27 -0.86 -3.61 14.60
CA ARG A 27 -2.13 -3.93 15.27
C ARG A 27 -2.53 -5.41 15.14
N ILE A 28 -2.25 -6.05 14.01
CA ILE A 28 -2.71 -7.43 13.74
C ILE A 28 -1.80 -8.46 14.42
N ILE A 29 -0.47 -8.28 14.33
CA ILE A 29 0.50 -9.31 14.74
C ILE A 29 1.43 -8.86 15.88
N GLY A 30 1.28 -7.64 16.40
CA GLY A 30 2.00 -7.14 17.56
C GLY A 30 3.51 -7.14 17.35
N ASP A 31 4.24 -7.70 18.32
CA ASP A 31 5.72 -7.76 18.34
C ASP A 31 6.33 -8.46 17.12
N ASN A 32 5.55 -9.30 16.42
CA ASN A 32 6.03 -9.95 15.20
C ASN A 32 6.08 -9.01 13.99
N ALA A 33 5.50 -7.80 14.08
CA ALA A 33 5.49 -6.83 12.99
C ALA A 33 6.90 -6.43 12.52
N GLN A 34 7.88 -6.46 13.43
CA GLN A 34 9.28 -6.13 13.11
C GLN A 34 9.93 -7.05 12.06
N TRP A 35 9.37 -8.24 11.84
CA TRP A 35 9.85 -9.20 10.84
C TRP A 35 9.37 -8.89 9.42
N PHE A 36 8.46 -7.93 9.25
CA PHE A 36 7.88 -7.57 7.96
C PHE A 36 8.36 -6.19 7.52
N VAL A 37 9.07 -6.15 6.39
CA VAL A 37 9.47 -4.89 5.74
C VAL A 37 8.41 -4.53 4.71
N ILE A 38 7.84 -3.33 4.84
CA ILE A 38 6.82 -2.80 3.93
C ILE A 38 7.43 -1.61 3.19
N SER A 39 7.14 -1.48 1.90
CA SER A 39 7.42 -0.27 1.14
C SER A 39 6.34 -0.06 0.07
N ILE A 40 6.02 1.19 -0.23
CA ILE A 40 5.07 1.51 -1.30
C ILE A 40 5.83 1.98 -2.53
N ASN A 41 5.72 1.24 -3.63
CA ASN A 41 6.35 1.57 -4.91
C ASN A 41 5.28 1.83 -5.99
N PRO A 42 5.03 3.09 -6.37
CA PRO A 42 4.06 3.45 -7.41
C PRO A 42 4.40 2.93 -8.82
N LYS A 43 5.64 2.44 -9.02
CA LYS A 43 6.12 1.86 -10.28
C LYS A 43 6.10 0.33 -10.28
N LEU A 44 5.57 -0.30 -9.23
CA LEU A 44 5.45 -1.75 -9.16
C LEU A 44 4.27 -2.21 -10.02
N GLY A 45 4.56 -3.04 -11.02
CA GLY A 45 3.54 -3.69 -11.84
C GLY A 45 2.97 -2.82 -12.97
N PRO A 46 1.93 -3.31 -13.66
CA PRO A 46 1.33 -2.63 -14.80
C PRO A 46 0.60 -1.35 -14.39
N THR A 47 0.67 -0.32 -15.25
CA THR A 47 -0.06 0.94 -15.04
C THR A 47 -1.55 0.70 -14.79
N GLY A 48 -2.08 1.27 -13.70
CA GLY A 48 -3.50 1.20 -13.36
C GLY A 48 -3.95 -0.11 -12.71
N LYS A 49 -3.03 -0.99 -12.31
CA LYS A 49 -3.34 -2.22 -11.57
C LYS A 49 -2.57 -2.27 -10.26
N ASP A 50 -3.29 -2.54 -9.18
CA ASP A 50 -2.66 -2.79 -7.88
C ASP A 50 -1.84 -4.07 -7.94
N THR A 51 -0.62 -4.02 -7.41
CA THR A 51 0.37 -5.09 -7.49
C THR A 51 1.07 -5.24 -6.15
N PHE A 52 1.30 -6.48 -5.70
CA PHE A 52 2.06 -6.82 -4.50
C PHE A 52 3.13 -7.88 -4.83
N LYS A 53 4.18 -7.95 -4.02
CA LYS A 53 5.28 -8.92 -4.12
C LYS A 53 5.78 -9.29 -2.73
#